data_AF-A0A529HBP0-F1
#
_entry.id   AF-A0A529HBP0-F1
#
_cell.length_a   1.000
_cell.length_b   1.000
_cell.length_c   1.000
_cell.angle_alpha   90.00
_cell.angle_beta   90.00
_cell.angle_gamma   90.00
#
_symmetry.space_group_name_H-M   'P 1'
#
loop_
_entity.id
_entity.type
_entity.pdbx_description
1 polymer ?
#
loop_
_entity_poly.entity_id
_entity_poly.type
_entity_poly.pdbx_seq_one_letter_code
_entity_poly.pdbx_strand_id
1 'polypeptide(L)' 'ELQDACDVIAWAAAQPWCNGNVGMMGISWGGFNCLQVAAKQPPALKAVISLCSTVDRYADDIHYKGGCLLIENFGWAST' A
#
# COMPACT_ATOMS: atom_id res chain seq x y z
N GLU A 1 4.96 1.80 -8.46
CA GLU A 1 4.94 1.42 -7.03
C GLU A 1 4.59 -0.05 -6.77
N LEU A 2 3.50 -0.62 -7.28
CA LEU A 2 3.12 -2.00 -6.92
C LEU A 2 4.11 -3.06 -7.41
N GLN A 3 4.59 -2.94 -8.65
CA GLN A 3 5.63 -3.84 -9.17
C GLN A 3 6.94 -3.65 -8.39
N ASP A 4 7.33 -2.40 -8.14
CA ASP A 4 8.52 -2.08 -7.35
C ASP A 4 8.46 -2.73 -5.95
N ALA A 5 7.29 -2.70 -5.31
CA ALA A 5 7.09 -3.38 -4.03
C ALA A 5 7.22 -4.91 -4.16
N CYS A 6 6.70 -5.52 -5.23
CA CYS A 6 6.90 -6.95 -5.50
C CYS A 6 8.39 -7.28 -5.69
N ASP A 7 9.11 -6.45 -6.43
CA ASP A 7 10.54 -6.62 -6.70
C ASP A 7 11.37 -6.47 -5.42
N VAL A 8 11.03 -5.49 -4.57
CA VAL A 8 11.65 -5.30 -3.25
C VAL A 8 11.35 -6.48 -2.32
N ILE A 9 10.13 -7.01 -2.32
CA ILE A 9 9.78 -8.21 -1.53
C ILE A 9 10.61 -9.41 -1.99
N ALA A 10 10.72 -9.63 -3.30
CA ALA A 10 11.52 -10.71 -3.86
C ALA A 10 13.01 -10.54 -3.53
N TRP A 11 13.53 -9.31 -3.67
CA TRP A 11 14.90 -8.99 -3.30
C TRP A 11 15.17 -9.23 -1.82
N ALA A 12 14.30 -8.74 -0.92
CA ALA A 12 14.44 -8.90 0.51
C ALA A 12 14.42 -10.38 0.92
N ALA A 13 13.52 -11.17 0.34
CA ALA A 13 13.41 -12.61 0.59
C ALA A 13 14.64 -13.42 0.16
N ALA A 14 15.42 -12.92 -0.80
CA ALA A 14 16.64 -13.56 -1.29
C ALA A 14 17.90 -13.25 -0.45
N GLN A 15 17.81 -12.35 0.53
CA GLN A 15 18.97 -11.95 1.32
C GLN A 15 19.32 -12.99 2.41
N PRO A 16 20.61 -13.18 2.75
CA PRO A 16 21.05 -14.21 3.71
C PRO A 16 20.54 -13.99 5.15
N TRP A 17 20.11 -12.78 5.47
CA TRP A 17 19.53 -12.41 6.76
C TRP A 17 18.00 -12.59 6.80
N CYS A 18 17.36 -12.88 5.68
CA CYS A 18 15.92 -13.11 5.60
C CYS A 18 15.64 -14.62 5.61
N ASN A 19 14.61 -15.06 6.32
CA ASN A 19 14.16 -16.46 6.33
C ASN A 19 13.22 -16.80 5.15
N GLY A 20 13.15 -15.93 4.12
CA GLY A 20 12.28 -16.08 2.96
C GLY A 20 10.82 -15.64 3.16
N ASN A 21 10.43 -15.22 4.37
CA ASN A 21 9.09 -14.72 4.66
C ASN A 21 9.11 -13.22 4.92
N VAL A 22 8.30 -12.47 4.18
CA VAL A 22 8.22 -11.01 4.26
C VAL A 22 6.82 -10.60 4.72
N GLY A 23 6.75 -9.57 5.55
CA GLY A 23 5.50 -8.89 5.92
C GLY A 23 5.55 -7.43 5.51
N MET A 24 4.38 -6.85 5.19
CA MET A 24 4.25 -5.41 4.98
C MET A 24 3.34 -4.79 6.05
N MET A 25 3.64 -3.56 6.45
CA MET A 25 2.80 -2.78 7.36
C MET A 25 2.83 -1.32 6.95
N GLY A 26 1.70 -0.63 7.07
CA GLY A 26 1.65 0.81 6.80
C GLY A 26 0.35 1.48 7.24
N ILE A 27 0.44 2.79 7.43
CA ILE A 27 -0.68 3.70 7.69
C ILE A 27 -0.97 4.51 6.41
N SER A 28 -2.22 4.88 6.14
CA SER A 28 -2.59 5.78 5.04
C SER A 28 -2.07 5.25 3.68
N TRP A 29 -1.21 5.99 2.96
CA TRP A 29 -0.63 5.54 1.68
C TRP A 29 0.04 4.17 1.76
N GLY A 30 0.87 3.96 2.79
CA GLY A 30 1.49 2.67 3.03
C GLY A 30 0.46 1.56 3.31
N GLY A 31 -0.66 1.91 3.94
CA GLY A 31 -1.78 1.00 4.17
C GLY A 31 -2.49 0.59 2.89
N PHE A 32 -2.76 1.54 1.97
CA PHE A 32 -3.31 1.23 0.64
C PHE A 32 -2.37 0.28 -0.12
N ASN A 33 -1.08 0.60 -0.14
CA ASN A 33 -0.06 -0.19 -0.84
C ASN A 33 0.06 -1.60 -0.29
N CYS A 34 -0.04 -1.80 1.03
CA CYS A 34 -0.05 -3.14 1.62
C CYS A 34 -1.15 -4.02 1.00
N LEU A 35 -2.39 -3.52 0.91
CA LEU A 35 -3.51 -4.27 0.35
C LEU A 35 -3.39 -4.48 -1.16
N GLN A 36 -2.96 -3.45 -1.89
CA GLN A 36 -2.79 -3.52 -3.34
C GLN A 36 -1.66 -4.48 -3.75
N VAL A 37 -0.56 -4.51 -3.00
CA VAL A 37 0.54 -5.45 -3.21
C VAL A 37 0.14 -6.86 -2.82
N ALA A 38 -0.62 -7.05 -1.73
CA ALA A 38 -1.17 -8.36 -1.36
C ALA A 38 -2.02 -8.96 -2.50
N ALA A 39 -2.80 -8.14 -3.21
CA ALA A 39 -3.59 -8.58 -4.36
C ALA A 39 -2.74 -9.07 -5.55
N LYS A 40 -1.46 -8.69 -5.63
CA LYS A 40 -0.50 -9.23 -6.63
C LYS A 40 0.06 -10.60 -6.25
N GLN A 41 -0.21 -11.05 -5.02
CA GLN A 41 0.25 -12.33 -4.47
C GLN A 41 1.77 -12.61 -4.63
N PRO A 42 2.67 -11.71 -4.20
CA PRO A 42 4.10 -12.00 -4.20
C PRO A 42 4.40 -13.26 -3.37
N PRO A 43 5.14 -14.25 -3.88
CA PRO A 43 5.28 -15.54 -3.20
C PRO A 43 5.85 -15.47 -1.78
N ALA A 44 6.74 -14.51 -1.51
CA ALA A 44 7.38 -14.32 -0.22
C ALA A 44 6.53 -13.49 0.77
N LEU A 45 5.48 -12.80 0.33
CA LEU A 45 4.63 -11.98 1.18
C LEU A 45 3.65 -12.87 1.96
N LYS A 46 3.79 -12.92 3.29
CA LYS A 46 3.00 -13.83 4.15
C LYS A 46 1.95 -13.13 4.98
N ALA A 47 2.11 -11.84 5.24
CA ALA A 47 1.15 -11.05 6.01
C ALA A 47 1.21 -9.57 5.62
N VAL A 48 0.06 -8.91 5.72
CA VAL A 48 -0.04 -7.46 5.62
C VAL A 48 -0.82 -6.89 6.79
N ILE A 49 -0.37 -5.76 7.33
CA ILE A 49 -1.07 -4.99 8.34
C ILE A 49 -1.37 -3.61 7.76
N SER A 50 -2.63 -3.38 7.41
CA SER A 50 -3.10 -2.11 6.86
C SER A 50 -3.82 -1.30 7.93
N LEU A 51 -3.40 -0.06 8.13
CA LEU A 51 -3.91 0.84 9.17
C LEU A 51 -4.41 2.14 8.53
N CYS A 52 -5.54 2.67 9.02
CA CYS A 52 -6.16 3.93 8.58
C CYS A 52 -6.14 4.10 7.05
N SER A 53 -6.59 3.06 6.34
CA SER A 53 -6.55 2.96 4.88
C SER A 53 -7.96 2.63 4.35
N THR A 54 -8.11 2.62 3.04
CA THR A 54 -9.33 2.27 2.32
C THR A 54 -8.97 1.45 1.08
N VAL A 55 -9.89 0.57 0.66
CA VAL A 55 -9.83 -0.12 -0.63
C VAL A 55 -10.61 0.61 -1.73
N ASP A 56 -11.44 1.58 -1.35
CA ASP A 56 -12.17 2.45 -2.27
C ASP A 56 -11.60 3.87 -2.18
N ARG A 57 -10.55 4.11 -2.97
CA ARG A 57 -9.89 5.41 -3.02
C ARG A 57 -10.74 6.51 -3.67
N TYR A 58 -11.78 6.14 -4.41
CA TYR A 58 -12.64 7.15 -5.00
C TYR A 58 -13.64 7.65 -3.96
N ALA A 59 -14.31 6.75 -3.22
CA ALA A 59 -15.39 7.14 -2.32
C ALA A 59 -14.93 7.55 -0.91
N ASP A 60 -13.80 7.02 -0.43
CA ASP A 60 -13.41 7.07 0.98
C ASP A 60 -12.01 7.67 1.23
N ASP A 61 -11.38 8.24 0.21
CA ASP A 61 -10.08 8.92 0.32
C ASP A 61 -10.22 10.44 0.23
N ILE A 62 -9.10 11.16 0.34
CA ILE A 62 -9.04 12.64 0.32
C ILE A 62 -9.50 13.28 -1.00
N HIS A 63 -9.82 12.47 -2.02
CA HIS A 63 -10.16 12.94 -3.35
C HIS A 63 -11.65 13.29 -3.49
N TYR A 64 -12.53 12.33 -3.22
CA TYR A 64 -13.97 12.52 -3.31
C TYR A 64 -14.69 11.86 -2.12
N LYS A 65 -15.87 12.40 -1.78
CA LYS A 65 -16.77 11.80 -0.81
C LYS A 65 -18.21 12.03 -1.21
N GLY A 66 -18.99 10.96 -1.37
CA GLY A 66 -20.39 11.05 -1.81
C GLY A 66 -20.59 11.76 -3.15
N GLY A 67 -19.62 11.67 -4.07
CA GLY A 67 -19.65 12.34 -5.37
C GLY A 67 -19.17 13.79 -5.38
N CYS A 68 -18.82 14.37 -4.23
CA CYS A 68 -18.25 15.72 -4.13
C CYS A 68 -16.72 15.67 -4.13
N LEU A 69 -16.08 16.58 -4.88
CA LEU A 69 -14.63 16.80 -4.82
C LEU A 69 -14.27 17.47 -3.49
N LEU A 70 -13.30 16.93 -2.77
CA LEU A 70 -12.82 17.50 -1.52
C LEU A 70 -11.72 18.55 -1.79
N ILE A 71 -11.68 19.63 -1.00
CA ILE A 71 -10.68 20.69 -1.16
C ILE A 71 -9.28 20.23 -0.71
N GLU A 72 -9.21 19.17 0.10
CA GLU A 72 -7.95 18.60 0.63
C GLU A 72 -6.95 18.19 -0.46
N ASN A 73 -7.44 17.89 -1.68
CA ASN A 73 -6.59 17.65 -2.86
C ASN A 73 -5.52 18.73 -3.07
N PHE A 74 -5.87 20.01 -2.86
CA PHE A 74 -4.91 21.11 -3.02
C PHE A 74 -3.83 21.10 -1.96
N GLY A 75 -4.16 20.69 -0.73
CA GLY A 75 -3.18 20.53 0.35
C GLY A 75 -2.14 19.47 -0.01
N TRP A 76 -2.59 18.30 -0.44
CA TRP A 76 -1.70 17.18 -0.82
C TRP A 76 -0.86 17.46 -2.07
N ALA A 77 -1.38 18.22 -3.03
CA ALA A 77 -0.64 18.57 -4.24
C ALA A 77 0.44 19.66 -4.00
N SER A 78 0.39 20.35 -2.86
CA SER A 78 1.28 21.49 -2.57
C SER A 78 2.60 21.11 -1.90
N THR A 79 2.80 19.83 -1.59
CA THR A 79 3.99 19.25 -0.92
C THR A 79 4.61 18.17 -1.78
#